data_AF-A0A3P8VGG8-F1
#
_entry.id   AF-A0A3P8VGG8-F1
#
_cell.length_a   1.000
_cell.length_b   1.000
_cell.length_c   1.000
_cell.angle_alpha   90.00
_cell.angle_beta   90.00
_cell.angle_gamma   90.00
#
_symmetry.space_group_name_H-M   'P 1'
#
loop_
_entity.id
_entity.type
_entity.pdbx_description
1 polymer ?
#
loop_
_entity_poly.entity_id
_entity_poly.type
_entity_poly.pdbx_seq_one_letter_code
_entity_poly.pdbx_strand_id
1 'polypeptide(L)'
;MGWGVRAMQDIPQGTFICEYVGEVISDAEADKRENDSFLFTLDDKVGDVHCIDGRLYGNIGRFINHLCEPNILAVRVFTMHQDLRFPRIAFFSSRPIKSGDQLGFDYGDHYWKVKSKYFSCQCGSLKCRHSAATVEQSRAQSWCRLWTFSFSSLSFLEGKIRAESRH
;
A
#
# COMPACT_ATOMS: atom_id res chain seq x y z
N MET A 1 2.90 12.86 3.26
CA MET A 1 2.41 12.18 4.49
C MET A 1 2.16 13.24 5.55
N GLY A 2 0.89 13.51 5.87
CA GLY A 2 0.46 14.53 6.85
C GLY A 2 0.69 14.07 8.30
N TRP A 3 -0.40 13.79 9.04
CA TRP A 3 -0.31 13.18 10.37
C TRP A 3 0.38 11.81 10.34
N GLY A 4 1.01 11.42 11.45
CA GLY A 4 1.70 10.14 11.59
C GLY A 4 1.86 9.72 13.05
N VAL A 5 2.09 8.42 13.28
CA VAL A 5 2.26 7.84 14.61
C VAL A 5 3.74 7.52 14.86
N ARG A 6 4.25 7.84 16.06
CA ARG A 6 5.63 7.55 16.48
C ARG A 6 5.65 6.82 17.82
N ALA A 7 6.70 6.04 18.06
CA ALA A 7 6.95 5.41 19.35
C ALA A 7 7.47 6.46 20.36
N MET A 8 6.98 6.44 21.59
CA MET A 8 7.47 7.30 22.69
C MET A 8 8.47 6.58 23.61
N GLN A 9 8.67 5.28 23.37
CA GLN A 9 9.59 4.42 24.10
C GLN A 9 10.13 3.35 23.15
N ASP A 10 11.21 2.68 23.54
CA ASP A 10 11.70 1.53 22.80
C ASP A 10 10.65 0.40 22.84
N ILE A 11 10.41 -0.23 21.68
CA ILE A 11 9.46 -1.33 21.51
C ILE A 11 10.23 -2.57 21.02
N PRO A 12 10.29 -3.65 21.82
CA PRO A 12 10.90 -4.91 21.39
C PRO A 12 10.15 -5.52 20.20
N GLN A 13 10.85 -6.29 19.37
CA GLN A 13 10.23 -7.05 18.28
C GLN A 13 9.15 -8.01 18.80
N GLY A 14 8.07 -8.18 18.04
CA GLY A 14 6.96 -9.08 18.39
C GLY A 14 5.96 -8.47 19.37
N THR A 15 6.17 -7.23 19.81
CA THR A 15 5.25 -6.52 20.70
C THR A 15 3.99 -6.09 19.95
N PHE A 16 2.83 -6.36 20.54
CA PHE A 16 1.54 -5.82 20.08
C PHE A 16 1.52 -4.29 20.21
N ILE A 17 1.10 -3.60 19.16
CA ILE A 17 1.07 -2.14 19.08
C ILE A 17 -0.35 -1.63 19.29
N CYS A 18 -1.23 -1.92 18.34
CA CYS A 18 -2.63 -1.55 18.37
C CYS A 18 -3.39 -2.38 17.33
N GLU A 19 -4.71 -2.31 17.38
CA GLU A 19 -5.58 -2.84 16.34
C GLU A 19 -5.88 -1.77 15.28
N TYR A 20 -6.18 -2.17 14.04
CA TYR A 20 -6.83 -1.30 13.06
C TYR A 20 -8.35 -1.39 13.26
N VAL A 21 -8.93 -0.37 13.89
CA VAL A 21 -10.36 -0.33 14.21
C VAL A 21 -11.06 0.67 13.30
N GLY A 22 -12.24 0.29 12.81
CA GLY A 22 -13.13 1.16 12.05
C GLY A 22 -14.48 0.50 11.77
N GLU A 23 -15.22 1.05 10.82
CA GLU A 23 -16.51 0.51 10.36
C GLU A 23 -16.27 -0.69 9.43
N VAL A 24 -16.86 -1.85 9.72
CA VAL A 24 -16.78 -3.02 8.83
C VAL A 24 -17.85 -2.88 7.74
N ILE A 25 -17.42 -2.87 6.47
CA ILE A 25 -18.28 -2.70 5.31
C ILE A 25 -18.00 -3.79 4.26
N SER A 26 -18.98 -4.04 3.39
CA SER A 26 -18.80 -4.91 2.22
C SER A 26 -18.02 -4.20 1.11
N ASP A 27 -17.41 -4.96 0.20
CA ASP A 27 -16.72 -4.42 -0.98
C ASP A 27 -17.65 -3.52 -1.84
N ALA A 28 -18.90 -3.93 -2.04
CA ALA A 28 -19.90 -3.15 -2.77
C ALA A 28 -20.25 -1.82 -2.10
N GLU A 29 -20.10 -1.71 -0.78
CA GLU A 29 -20.25 -0.45 -0.06
C GLU A 29 -18.96 0.38 -0.11
N ALA A 30 -17.79 -0.27 -0.06
CA ALA A 30 -16.50 0.39 -0.21
C ALA A 30 -16.38 1.11 -1.57
N ASP A 31 -16.87 0.50 -2.65
CA ASP A 31 -16.89 1.10 -4.00
C ASP A 31 -17.71 2.39 -4.11
N LYS A 32 -18.68 2.59 -3.20
CA LYS A 32 -19.50 3.80 -3.15
C LYS A 32 -18.85 4.93 -2.34
N ARG A 33 -17.79 4.63 -1.58
CA ARG A 33 -17.11 5.63 -0.75
C ARG A 33 -16.26 6.53 -1.63
N GLU A 34 -16.47 7.85 -1.53
CA GLU A 34 -15.65 8.83 -2.26
C GLU A 34 -14.17 8.87 -1.80
N ASN A 35 -13.89 8.42 -0.57
CA ASN A 35 -12.54 8.39 -0.02
C ASN A 35 -12.24 7.01 0.57
N ASP A 36 -11.43 6.29 -0.18
CA ASP A 36 -10.86 4.96 0.03
C ASP A 36 -9.50 4.99 0.75
N SER A 37 -9.03 6.16 1.21
CA SER A 37 -7.66 6.30 1.79
C SER A 37 -7.50 5.62 3.16
N PHE A 38 -8.60 5.25 3.81
CA PHE A 38 -8.63 4.61 5.12
C PHE A 38 -9.27 3.22 5.09
N LEU A 39 -9.26 2.57 3.91
CA LEU A 39 -9.74 1.20 3.77
C LEU A 39 -8.62 0.21 4.07
N PHE A 40 -8.95 -0.79 4.89
CA PHE A 40 -8.13 -1.98 5.10
C PHE A 40 -8.91 -3.20 4.61
N THR A 41 -8.45 -3.82 3.52
CA THR A 41 -9.09 -5.00 2.94
C THR A 41 -8.87 -6.23 3.81
N LEU A 42 -9.96 -6.93 4.11
CA LEU A 42 -9.94 -8.23 4.80
C LEU A 42 -9.98 -9.30 3.71
N ASP A 43 -8.83 -9.57 3.09
CA ASP A 43 -8.70 -10.62 2.08
C ASP A 43 -9.02 -11.98 2.71
N ASP A 44 -10.22 -12.50 2.42
CA ASP A 44 -10.58 -13.88 2.66
C ASP A 44 -10.74 -14.64 1.35
N LYS A 45 -10.35 -15.91 1.35
CA LYS A 45 -10.53 -16.83 0.21
C LYS A 45 -11.92 -17.45 0.21
N VAL A 46 -12.73 -17.17 1.23
CA VAL A 46 -14.06 -17.77 1.44
C VAL A 46 -15.12 -16.67 1.58
N GLY A 47 -16.01 -16.58 0.59
CA GLY A 47 -17.17 -15.69 0.63
C GLY A 47 -16.90 -14.27 0.10
N ASP A 48 -17.77 -13.35 0.47
CA ASP A 48 -17.72 -11.95 0.05
C ASP A 48 -16.58 -11.20 0.75
N VAL A 49 -15.88 -10.35 0.00
CA VAL A 49 -14.78 -9.51 0.52
C VAL A 49 -15.35 -8.40 1.40
N HIS A 50 -14.72 -8.19 2.55
CA HIS A 50 -15.06 -7.14 3.49
C HIS A 50 -13.85 -6.22 3.71
N CYS A 51 -14.13 -5.00 4.13
CA CYS A 51 -13.13 -3.98 4.41
C CYS A 51 -13.42 -3.32 5.76
N ILE A 52 -12.38 -2.85 6.44
CA ILE A 52 -12.50 -1.95 7.60
C ILE A 52 -12.26 -0.53 7.08
N ASP A 53 -13.26 0.35 7.21
CA ASP A 53 -13.15 1.78 6.89
C ASP A 53 -12.90 2.60 8.16
N GLY A 54 -11.69 3.14 8.27
CA GLY A 54 -11.26 4.03 9.35
C GLY A 54 -11.64 5.50 9.14
N ARG A 55 -12.38 5.88 8.09
CA ARG A 55 -12.61 7.29 7.71
C ARG A 55 -13.40 8.05 8.78
N LEU A 56 -14.63 7.62 9.05
CA LEU A 56 -15.56 8.30 9.98
C LEU A 56 -15.38 7.80 11.41
N TYR A 57 -15.25 6.48 11.56
CA TYR A 57 -15.01 5.83 12.85
C TYR A 57 -13.67 5.12 12.76
N GLY A 58 -12.73 5.45 13.63
CA GLY A 58 -11.45 4.75 13.68
C GLY A 58 -10.60 5.14 14.87
N ASN A 59 -9.64 4.29 15.20
CA ASN A 59 -8.70 4.53 16.29
C ASN A 59 -7.36 5.11 15.77
N ILE A 60 -6.32 5.11 16.61
CA ILE A 60 -4.97 5.59 16.25
C ILE A 60 -4.38 4.88 15.02
N GLY A 61 -4.78 3.64 14.74
CA GLY A 61 -4.28 2.83 13.61
C GLY A 61 -4.49 3.50 12.25
N ARG A 62 -5.54 4.31 12.10
CA ARG A 62 -5.85 5.04 10.85
C ARG A 62 -4.79 6.08 10.45
N PHE A 63 -3.95 6.51 11.39
CA PHE A 63 -2.90 7.51 11.18
C PHE A 63 -1.52 6.90 10.94
N ILE A 64 -1.39 5.57 10.99
CA ILE A 64 -0.13 4.89 10.72
C ILE A 64 0.13 4.93 9.22
N ASN A 65 1.22 5.55 8.80
CA ASN A 65 1.55 5.74 7.39
C ASN A 65 2.19 4.49 6.76
N HIS A 66 2.25 4.48 5.43
CA HIS A 66 2.99 3.48 4.69
C HIS A 66 4.51 3.65 4.86
N LEU A 67 5.21 2.52 5.04
CA LEU A 67 6.66 2.41 4.87
C LEU A 67 6.98 1.22 3.95
N CYS A 68 7.85 1.42 2.94
CA CYS A 68 8.31 0.32 2.08
C CYS A 68 9.22 -0.68 2.82
N GLU A 69 9.89 -0.24 3.88
CA GLU A 69 10.64 -1.07 4.83
C GLU A 69 9.97 -0.99 6.22
N PRO A 70 8.80 -1.63 6.38
CA PRO A 70 7.93 -1.43 7.54
C PRO A 70 8.55 -1.97 8.84
N ASN A 71 8.24 -1.32 9.96
CA ASN A 71 8.63 -1.76 11.30
C ASN A 71 7.48 -2.41 12.08
N ILE A 72 6.26 -2.41 11.53
CA ILE A 72 5.13 -3.17 12.06
C ILE A 72 4.50 -4.01 10.95
N LEU A 73 3.86 -5.12 11.33
CA LEU A 73 3.15 -6.03 10.44
C LEU A 73 1.68 -6.18 10.89
N ALA A 74 0.77 -6.33 9.93
CA ALA A 74 -0.64 -6.58 10.19
C ALA A 74 -0.89 -8.09 10.31
N VAL A 75 -1.58 -8.51 11.36
CA VAL A 75 -1.89 -9.91 11.67
C VAL A 75 -3.40 -10.07 11.84
N ARG A 76 -3.97 -11.08 11.19
CA ARG A 76 -5.36 -11.51 11.42
C ARG A 76 -5.45 -12.23 12.76
N VAL A 77 -6.33 -11.76 13.64
CA VAL A 77 -6.56 -12.33 14.97
C VAL A 77 -8.04 -12.62 15.15
N PHE A 78 -8.34 -13.78 15.73
CA PHE A 78 -9.68 -14.18 16.15
C PHE A 78 -9.72 -14.22 17.67
N THR A 79 -10.70 -13.57 18.27
CA THR A 79 -10.85 -13.50 19.74
C THR A 79 -12.19 -14.08 20.16
N MET A 80 -13.20 -13.22 20.34
CA MET A 80 -14.52 -13.59 20.86
C MET A 80 -15.36 -14.38 19.85
N HIS A 81 -15.04 -14.28 18.56
CA HIS A 81 -15.64 -15.07 17.50
C HIS A 81 -14.55 -15.60 16.56
N GLN A 82 -14.89 -16.66 15.84
CA GLN A 82 -14.03 -17.34 14.87
C GLN A 82 -14.61 -17.30 13.45
N ASP A 83 -15.53 -16.35 13.20
CA ASP A 83 -16.02 -16.10 11.84
C ASP A 83 -14.87 -15.58 10.98
N LEU A 84 -14.41 -16.42 10.05
CA LEU A 84 -13.26 -16.15 9.19
C LEU A 84 -13.42 -14.86 8.38
N ARG A 85 -14.67 -14.48 8.04
CA ARG A 85 -15.00 -13.29 7.26
C ARG A 85 -14.65 -11.98 7.97
N PHE A 86 -14.56 -12.00 9.30
CA PHE A 86 -14.40 -10.80 10.12
C PHE A 86 -13.17 -10.87 11.04
N PRO A 87 -11.95 -11.12 10.51
CA PRO A 87 -10.77 -11.13 11.36
C PRO A 87 -10.53 -9.73 11.95
N ARG A 88 -10.05 -9.66 13.19
CA ARG A 88 -9.51 -8.42 13.75
C ARG A 88 -8.09 -8.21 13.22
N ILE A 89 -7.73 -6.98 12.90
CA ILE A 89 -6.40 -6.66 12.35
C ILE A 89 -5.53 -6.07 13.44
N ALA A 90 -4.59 -6.85 13.96
CA ALA A 90 -3.66 -6.43 15.00
C ALA A 90 -2.29 -6.10 14.40
N PHE A 91 -1.69 -4.99 14.82
CA PHE A 91 -0.33 -4.63 14.47
C PHE A 91 0.66 -5.13 15.51
N PHE A 92 1.73 -5.76 15.03
CA PHE A 92 2.87 -6.18 15.84
C PHE A 92 4.16 -5.61 15.27
N SER A 93 5.12 -5.29 16.13
CA SER A 93 6.45 -4.86 15.68
C SER A 93 7.19 -6.01 14.96
N SER A 94 7.67 -5.75 13.74
CA SER A 94 8.42 -6.72 12.92
C SER A 94 9.91 -6.73 13.26
N ARG A 95 10.40 -5.67 13.92
CA ARG A 95 11.77 -5.48 14.39
C ARG A 95 11.77 -4.58 15.63
N PRO A 96 12.87 -4.47 16.39
CA PRO A 96 12.98 -3.50 17.46
C PRO A 96 12.77 -2.06 16.92
N ILE A 97 11.97 -1.26 17.63
CA ILE A 97 11.65 0.13 17.28
C ILE A 97 12.19 1.04 18.38
N LYS A 98 12.87 2.12 18.01
CA LYS A 98 13.43 3.08 18.98
C LYS A 98 12.43 4.18 19.31
N SER A 99 12.57 4.75 20.50
CA SER A 99 11.83 5.98 20.84
C SER A 99 12.07 7.07 19.79
N GLY A 100 11.00 7.69 19.32
CA GLY A 100 10.98 8.70 18.25
C GLY A 100 10.76 8.15 16.83
N ASP A 101 10.94 6.84 16.61
CA ASP A 101 10.74 6.23 15.29
C ASP A 101 9.27 6.32 14.86
N GLN A 102 9.06 6.61 13.58
CA GLN A 102 7.74 6.56 12.97
C GLN A 102 7.30 5.12 12.76
N LEU A 103 6.08 4.81 13.17
CA LEU A 103 5.44 3.53 12.89
C LEU A 103 4.91 3.52 11.47
N GLY A 104 5.10 2.40 10.78
CA GLY A 104 4.51 2.21 9.47
C GLY A 104 4.53 0.76 9.00
N PHE A 105 3.50 0.43 8.23
CA PHE A 105 3.29 -0.89 7.65
C PHE A 105 3.23 -0.81 6.12
N ASP A 106 3.28 -1.96 5.47
CA ASP A 106 3.10 -2.03 4.03
C ASP A 106 1.61 -1.97 3.68
N TYR A 107 1.20 -0.98 2.89
CA TYR A 107 -0.19 -0.83 2.48
C TYR A 107 -0.56 -1.81 1.36
N GLY A 108 0.43 -2.48 0.78
CA GLY A 108 0.23 -3.46 -0.29
C GLY A 108 0.12 -2.82 -1.68
N ASP A 109 0.34 -3.66 -2.69
CA ASP A 109 0.38 -3.24 -4.08
C ASP A 109 -0.99 -2.78 -4.60
N HIS A 110 -2.10 -3.31 -4.07
CA HIS A 110 -3.44 -2.88 -4.46
C HIS A 110 -3.67 -1.40 -4.19
N TYR A 111 -3.31 -0.94 -2.99
CA TYR A 111 -3.37 0.48 -2.62
C TYR A 111 -2.53 1.32 -3.58
N TRP A 112 -1.27 0.94 -3.80
CA TRP A 112 -0.35 1.73 -4.63
C TRP A 112 -0.74 1.71 -6.11
N LYS A 113 -1.31 0.63 -6.63
CA LYS A 113 -1.82 0.56 -8.02
C LYS A 113 -2.87 1.63 -8.29
N VAL A 114 -3.70 1.97 -7.30
CA VAL A 114 -4.70 3.04 -7.39
C VAL A 114 -4.05 4.40 -7.10
N LYS A 115 -3.32 4.51 -5.99
CA LYS A 115 -2.85 5.79 -5.44
C LYS A 115 -1.64 6.38 -6.14
N SER A 116 -0.78 5.56 -6.76
CA SER A 116 0.40 6.03 -7.50
C SER A 116 0.07 6.95 -8.69
N LYS A 117 -1.20 7.01 -9.12
CA LYS A 117 -1.68 7.97 -10.12
C LYS A 117 -1.78 9.40 -9.59
N TYR A 118 -1.98 9.56 -8.27
CA TYR A 118 -2.25 10.84 -7.62
C TYR A 118 -1.04 11.35 -6.84
N PHE A 119 -0.28 10.47 -6.21
CA PHE A 119 0.93 10.81 -5.46
C PHE A 119 1.90 9.63 -5.37
N SER A 120 3.16 9.93 -5.07
CA SER A 120 4.20 8.92 -4.85
C SER A 120 4.51 8.71 -3.37
N CYS A 121 5.11 7.57 -3.05
CA CYS A 121 5.54 7.25 -1.70
C CYS A 121 6.69 8.16 -1.25
N GLN A 122 6.56 8.66 -0.03
CA GLN A 122 7.50 9.59 0.61
C GLN A 122 8.21 8.96 1.82
N CYS A 123 8.26 7.62 1.93
CA CYS A 123 8.81 6.92 3.09
C CYS A 123 10.33 7.15 3.34
N GLY A 124 11.05 7.71 2.36
CA GLY A 124 12.48 8.02 2.47
C GLY A 124 13.43 6.81 2.42
N SER A 125 12.91 5.58 2.32
CA SER A 125 13.74 4.38 2.18
C SER A 125 14.46 4.35 0.83
N LEU A 126 15.74 3.93 0.83
CA LEU A 126 16.52 3.67 -0.38
C LEU A 126 15.94 2.51 -1.21
N LYS A 127 15.16 1.62 -0.58
CA LYS A 127 14.45 0.50 -1.23
C LYS A 127 12.98 0.83 -1.47
N CYS A 128 12.62 2.10 -1.59
CA CYS A 128 11.26 2.52 -1.86
C CYS A 128 10.76 1.95 -3.20
N ARG A 129 9.64 1.23 -3.17
CA ARG A 129 9.04 0.58 -4.37
C ARG A 129 8.02 1.45 -5.08
N HIS A 130 7.61 2.56 -4.47
CA HIS A 130 6.51 3.40 -4.96
C HIS A 130 6.92 4.88 -5.06
N SER A 131 8.23 5.15 -5.16
CA SER A 131 8.76 6.52 -5.34
C SER A 131 8.37 7.08 -6.70
N ALA A 132 8.45 8.41 -6.88
CA ALA A 132 8.17 9.05 -8.18
C ALA A 132 9.02 8.44 -9.30
N ALA A 133 10.32 8.25 -9.05
CA ALA A 133 11.25 7.64 -10.00
C ALA A 133 10.85 6.20 -10.37
N THR A 134 10.43 5.39 -9.39
CA THR A 134 9.99 4.00 -9.64
C THR A 134 8.69 3.95 -10.45
N VAL A 135 7.77 4.87 -10.18
CA VAL A 135 6.49 4.98 -10.92
C VAL A 135 6.73 5.44 -12.36
N GLU A 136 7.65 6.37 -12.61
CA GLU A 136 8.01 6.82 -13.96
C GLU A 136 8.69 5.72 -14.78
N GLN A 137 9.63 4.98 -14.19
CA GLN A 137 10.29 3.85 -14.86
C GLN A 137 9.30 2.75 -15.28
N SER A 138 8.35 2.39 -14.41
CA SER A 138 7.35 1.36 -14.74
C SER A 138 6.39 1.81 -15.86
N ARG A 139 6.04 3.10 -15.90
CA ARG A 139 5.31 3.70 -17.02
C ARG A 139 6.12 3.61 -18.30
N ALA A 140 7.35 4.12 -18.32
CA ALA A 140 8.22 4.11 -19.50
C ALA A 140 8.44 2.69 -20.07
N GLN A 141 8.64 1.68 -19.21
CA GLN A 141 8.76 0.28 -19.62
C GLN A 141 7.47 -0.27 -20.23
N SER A 142 6.31 0.16 -19.74
CA SER A 142 5.00 -0.21 -20.32
C SER A 142 4.80 0.37 -21.72
N TRP A 143 5.26 1.61 -21.97
CA TRP A 143 5.25 2.22 -23.31
C TRP A 143 6.18 1.47 -24.28
N CYS A 144 7.39 1.08 -23.84
CA CYS A 144 8.28 0.23 -24.66
C CYS A 144 7.65 -1.14 -25.01
N ARG A 145 6.89 -1.74 -24.09
CA ARG A 145 6.18 -3.01 -24.34
C ARG A 145 5.04 -2.86 -25.35
N LEU A 146 4.32 -1.75 -25.34
CA LEU A 146 3.29 -1.45 -26.33
C LEU A 146 3.88 -1.15 -27.71
N TRP A 147 5.03 -0.48 -27.78
CA TRP A 147 5.76 -0.27 -29.03
C TRP A 147 6.31 -1.57 -29.62
N THR A 148 6.85 -2.48 -28.80
CA THR A 148 7.33 -3.80 -29.27
C THR A 148 6.19 -4.69 -29.78
N PHE A 149 5.00 -4.62 -29.18
CA PHE A 149 3.82 -5.30 -29.73
C PHE A 149 3.32 -4.68 -31.04
N SER A 150 3.36 -3.35 -31.20
CA SER A 150 2.95 -2.70 -32.46
C SER A 150 3.94 -2.91 -33.62
N PHE A 151 5.19 -3.30 -33.35
CA PHE A 151 6.19 -3.62 -34.37
C PHE A 151 6.24 -5.11 -34.76
N SER A 152 5.51 -5.98 -34.06
CA SER A 152 5.48 -7.41 -34.36
C SER A 152 4.67 -7.76 -35.63
N SER A 153 3.94 -6.79 -36.20
CA SER A 153 3.12 -6.96 -37.41
C SER A 153 3.65 -6.23 -38.65
N LEU A 154 4.85 -5.65 -38.62
CA LEU A 154 5.53 -5.12 -39.81
C LEU A 154 7.04 -5.36 -39.74
N SER A 155 7.43 -6.62 -39.87
CA SER A 155 8.76 -6.99 -40.32
C SER A 155 8.86 -6.75 -41.82
N PHE A 156 9.28 -5.55 -42.26
CA PHE A 156 10.07 -5.33 -43.47
C PHE A 156 10.56 -3.88 -43.59
N LEU A 157 11.84 -3.67 -43.27
CA LEU A 157 12.86 -2.89 -43.99
C LEU A 157 13.85 -2.28 -42.99
N GLU A 158 15.07 -2.81 -43.07
CA GLU A 158 16.25 -2.28 -42.40
C GLU A 158 16.59 -0.86 -42.87
N GLY A 159 17.20 -0.09 -41.96
CA GLY A 159 18.22 0.88 -42.31
C GLY A 159 17.81 2.34 -42.28
N LYS A 160 18.48 3.08 -41.39
CA LYS A 160 18.52 4.55 -41.22
C LYS A 160 17.31 5.12 -40.48
N ILE A 161 17.53 5.59 -39.25
CA ILE A 161 17.34 7.00 -38.82
C ILE A 161 17.79 7.10 -37.35
N ARG A 162 18.64 8.10 -37.05
CA ARG A 162 19.08 8.52 -35.70
C ARG A 162 18.37 9.84 -35.40
N ALA A 163 17.74 9.97 -34.23
CA ALA A 163 17.14 11.23 -33.78
C ALA A 163 17.99 11.83 -32.64
N GLU A 164 18.57 13.01 -32.88
CA GLU A 164 19.21 13.86 -31.88
C GLU A 164 18.24 15.01 -31.51
N SER A 165 18.11 15.32 -30.21
CA SER A 165 17.33 16.47 -29.75
C SER A 165 18.14 17.76 -29.88
N ARG A 166 17.62 18.73 -30.63
CA ARG A 166 18.12 20.12 -30.61
C ARG A 166 17.44 20.87 -29.46
N HIS A 167 18.30 21.38 -28.56
CA HIS A 167 18.14 22.46 -27.56
C HIS A 167 16.83 22.53 -26.78
#